data_AF-A0A2H6A224-F1
#
_entry.id   AF-A0A2H6A224-F1
#
_cell.length_a   1.000
_cell.length_b   1.000
_cell.length_c   1.000
_cell.angle_alpha   90.00
_cell.angle_beta   90.00
_cell.angle_gamma   90.00
#
_symmetry.space_group_name_H-M   'P 1'
#
loop_
_entity.id
_entity.type
_entity.pdbx_description
1 polymer ?
#
loop_
_entity_poly.entity_id
_entity_poly.type
_entity_poly.pdbx_seq_one_letter_code
_entity_poly.pdbx_strand_id
1 'polypeptide(L)'
;MVRSSGLLQLVFGLSYAVGPWLYSLLTLRPDAGLVANFSVLAKLHLVVNFLFLSYFPFTKLVHAFSFPFRYFVRPYISMRSYAALKR
;
A
#
# COMPACT_ATOMS: atom_id res chain seq x y z
N MET A 1 -11.16 -24.46 15.74
CA MET A 1 -10.41 -25.25 14.73
C MET A 1 -11.24 -25.26 13.44
N VAL A 2 -11.18 -24.18 12.66
CA VAL A 2 -12.00 -24.02 11.45
C VAL A 2 -11.24 -24.67 10.29
N ARG A 3 -11.78 -25.77 9.75
CA ARG A 3 -11.28 -26.40 8.53
C ARG A 3 -11.60 -25.46 7.36
N SER A 4 -10.68 -24.56 7.03
CA SER A 4 -10.82 -23.65 5.88
C SER A 4 -10.85 -24.47 4.58
N SER A 5 -11.94 -24.33 3.85
CA SER A 5 -12.24 -24.95 2.56
C SER A 5 -11.05 -24.88 1.59
N GLY A 6 -10.62 -26.04 1.05
CA GLY A 6 -9.45 -26.13 0.15
C GLY A 6 -9.52 -25.23 -1.09
N LEU A 7 -10.74 -24.85 -1.51
CA LEU A 7 -10.97 -23.86 -2.57
C LEU A 7 -10.39 -22.48 -2.25
N LEU A 8 -10.48 -22.03 -0.99
CA LEU A 8 -9.95 -20.70 -0.60
C LEU A 8 -8.43 -20.68 -0.61
N GLN A 9 -7.76 -21.79 -0.28
CA GLN A 9 -6.31 -21.89 -0.39
C GLN A 9 -5.85 -21.96 -1.85
N LEU A 10 -6.67 -22.57 -2.72
CA LEU A 10 -6.38 -22.67 -4.15
C LEU A 10 -6.55 -21.32 -4.86
N VAL A 11 -7.52 -20.50 -4.42
CA VAL A 11 -7.79 -19.16 -4.98
C VAL A 11 -6.93 -18.07 -4.33
N PHE A 12 -6.70 -18.11 -3.01
CA PHE A 12 -6.09 -17.03 -2.24
C PHE A 12 -4.88 -17.44 -1.38
N GLY A 13 -4.31 -18.63 -1.57
CA GLY A 13 -3.34 -19.28 -0.68
C GLY A 13 -2.34 -18.35 0.03
N LEU A 14 -1.49 -17.64 -0.73
CA LEU A 14 -0.50 -16.72 -0.16
C LEU A 14 -1.18 -15.48 0.48
N SER A 15 -2.17 -14.90 -0.22
CA SER A 15 -2.88 -13.69 0.19
C SER A 15 -3.60 -13.85 1.53
N TYR A 16 -4.07 -15.06 1.84
CA TYR A 16 -4.76 -15.38 3.10
C TYR A 16 -3.86 -15.20 4.33
N ALA A 17 -2.57 -15.52 4.21
CA ALA A 17 -1.60 -15.34 5.29
C ALA A 17 -0.99 -13.92 5.31
N VAL A 18 -0.84 -13.28 4.14
CA VAL A 18 -0.25 -11.94 4.01
C VAL A 18 -1.12 -10.86 4.67
N GLY A 19 -2.45 -10.92 4.54
CA GLY A 19 -3.34 -9.91 5.12
C GLY A 19 -3.20 -9.76 6.65
N PRO A 20 -3.39 -10.83 7.43
CA PRO A 20 -3.19 -10.81 8.88
C PRO A 20 -1.76 -10.44 9.28
N TRP A 21 -0.76 -10.88 8.52
CA TRP A 21 0.64 -10.53 8.78
C TRP A 21 0.92 -9.03 8.58
N LEU A 22 0.41 -8.42 7.50
CA LEU A 22 0.51 -6.97 7.29
C LEU A 22 -0.16 -6.19 8.41
N TYR A 23 -1.33 -6.64 8.87
CA TYR A 23 -2.01 -6.03 10.01
C TYR A 23 -1.16 -6.10 11.30
N SER A 24 -0.46 -7.22 11.53
CA SER A 24 0.46 -7.38 12.66
C SER A 24 1.61 -6.35 12.65
N LEU A 25 2.12 -6.02 11.46
CA LEU A 25 3.14 -4.98 11.28
C LEU A 25 2.59 -3.58 11.58
N LEU A 26 1.39 -3.27 11.09
CA LEU A 26 0.74 -1.97 11.33
C LEU A 26 0.38 -1.76 12.81
N THR A 27 0.07 -2.84 13.53
CA THR A 27 -0.19 -2.82 14.98
C THR A 27 1.08 -2.90 15.84
N LEU A 28 2.26 -2.85 15.22
CA LEU A 28 3.57 -2.94 15.86
C LEU A 28 3.76 -4.21 16.71
N ARG A 29 3.07 -5.29 16.35
CA ARG A 29 3.18 -6.63 16.96
C ARG A 29 3.52 -7.64 15.87
N PRO A 30 4.77 -7.66 15.38
CA PRO A 30 5.14 -8.49 14.24
C PRO A 30 5.04 -9.98 14.58
N ASP A 31 4.17 -10.70 13.88
CA ASP A 31 4.06 -12.17 13.99
C ASP A 31 4.77 -12.85 12.81
N ALA A 32 6.03 -13.25 13.01
CA ALA A 32 6.82 -13.94 12.00
C ALA A 32 6.31 -15.37 11.68
N GLY A 33 5.45 -15.95 12.54
CA GLY A 33 4.89 -17.29 12.34
C GLY A 33 4.01 -17.38 11.09
N LEU A 34 3.33 -16.30 10.72
CA LEU A 34 2.44 -16.23 9.56
C LEU A 34 3.19 -16.30 8.21
N VAL A 35 4.45 -15.88 8.18
CA VAL A 35 5.30 -15.84 6.98
C VAL A 35 6.44 -16.85 6.98
N ALA A 36 6.58 -17.64 8.06
CA ALA A 36 7.65 -18.62 8.21
C ALA A 36 7.66 -19.65 7.08
N ASN A 37 6.47 -20.10 6.66
CA ASN A 37 6.27 -21.13 5.63
C ASN A 37 6.31 -20.59 4.18
N PHE A 38 6.60 -19.30 3.98
CA PHE A 38 6.65 -18.74 2.63
C PHE A 38 7.88 -19.24 1.86
N SER A 39 7.74 -19.32 0.53
CA SER A 39 8.87 -19.60 -0.36
C SER A 39 9.94 -18.50 -0.24
N VAL A 40 11.19 -18.86 -0.53
CA VAL A 40 12.33 -17.92 -0.48
C VAL A 40 12.08 -16.71 -1.40
N LEU A 41 11.49 -16.94 -2.58
CA LEU A 41 11.17 -15.89 -3.52
C LEU A 41 10.15 -14.89 -2.95
N ALA A 42 9.11 -15.37 -2.26
CA ALA A 42 8.12 -14.50 -1.63
C ALA A 42 8.74 -13.67 -0.49
N LYS A 43 9.63 -14.26 0.31
CA LYS A 43 10.38 -13.54 1.35
C LYS A 43 11.28 -12.45 0.75
N LEU A 44 11.99 -12.75 -0.34
CA LEU A 44 12.82 -11.78 -1.04
C LEU A 44 11.98 -10.63 -1.63
N HIS A 45 10.83 -10.93 -2.22
CA HIS A 45 9.90 -9.92 -2.72
C HIS A 45 9.41 -8.97 -1.61
N LEU A 46 9.12 -9.49 -0.41
CA LEU A 46 8.74 -8.65 0.74
C LEU A 46 9.86 -7.68 1.12
N VAL A 47 11.11 -8.15 1.19
CA VAL A 47 12.27 -7.30 1.48
C VAL A 47 12.44 -6.22 0.41
N VAL A 48 12.34 -6.60 -0.87
CA VAL A 48 12.40 -5.65 -1.99
C VAL A 48 11.27 -4.62 -1.90
N ASN A 49 10.04 -5.02 -1.53
CA ASN A 49 8.93 -4.09 -1.34
C ASN A 49 9.20 -3.08 -0.23
N PHE A 50 9.78 -3.46 0.90
CA PHE A 50 10.11 -2.50 1.96
C PHE A 50 11.24 -1.55 1.56
N LEU A 51 12.27 -2.06 0.87
CA LEU A 51 13.32 -1.23 0.29
C LEU A 51 12.74 -0.25 -0.73
N PHE A 52 11.88 -0.74 -1.61
CA PHE A 52 11.19 0.06 -2.61
C PHE A 52 10.30 1.12 -1.96
N LEU A 53 9.53 0.78 -0.92
CA LEU A 53 8.68 1.72 -0.20
C LEU A 53 9.50 2.79 0.53
N SER A 54 10.64 2.42 1.10
CA SER A 54 11.60 3.36 1.72
C SER A 54 12.23 4.29 0.68
N TYR A 55 12.53 3.76 -0.51
CA TYR A 55 13.11 4.53 -1.61
C TYR A 55 12.06 5.37 -2.38
N PHE A 56 10.79 4.96 -2.33
CA PHE A 56 9.66 5.55 -3.05
C PHE A 56 9.61 7.09 -3.02
N PRO A 57 9.69 7.78 -1.86
CA PRO A 57 9.59 9.24 -1.80
C PRO A 57 10.77 9.98 -2.44
N PHE A 58 11.90 9.30 -2.69
CA PHE A 58 13.10 9.89 -3.27
C PHE A 58 13.18 9.72 -4.79
N THR A 59 12.14 9.14 -5.41
CA THR A 59 12.10 8.88 -6.84
C THR A 59 11.04 9.71 -7.56
N LYS A 60 11.09 9.69 -8.89
CA LYS A 60 10.02 10.26 -9.73
C LYS A 60 8.65 9.60 -9.48
N LEU A 61 8.59 8.41 -8.86
CA LEU A 61 7.33 7.70 -8.58
C LEU A 61 6.43 8.41 -7.56
N VAL A 62 6.97 9.40 -6.84
CA VAL A 62 6.18 10.27 -5.95
C VAL A 62 4.97 10.91 -6.63
N HIS A 63 4.99 11.05 -7.98
CA HIS A 63 3.87 11.57 -8.74
C HIS A 63 2.57 10.75 -8.58
N ALA A 64 2.65 9.49 -8.13
CA ALA A 64 1.46 8.67 -7.91
C ALA A 64 0.50 9.29 -6.86
N PHE A 65 1.05 10.03 -5.88
CA PHE A 65 0.23 10.76 -4.90
C PHE A 65 -0.47 12.01 -5.47
N SER A 66 0.04 12.56 -6.58
CA SER A 66 -0.52 13.75 -7.23
C SER A 66 -1.55 13.41 -8.31
N PHE A 67 -2.09 12.18 -8.32
CA PHE A 67 -3.06 11.79 -9.32
C PHE A 67 -4.32 12.69 -9.23
N PRO A 68 -4.74 13.33 -10.34
CA PRO A 68 -5.69 14.43 -10.30
C PRO A 68 -7.15 13.96 -10.19
N PHE A 69 -7.52 13.21 -9.15
CA PHE A 69 -8.92 12.77 -8.93
C PHE A 69 -9.91 13.94 -8.88
N ARG A 70 -9.47 15.10 -8.42
CA ARG A 70 -10.31 16.30 -8.31
C ARG A 70 -10.64 16.94 -9.67
N TYR A 71 -9.97 16.55 -10.76
CA TYR A 71 -10.24 17.10 -12.08
C TYR A 71 -11.62 16.73 -12.61
N PHE A 72 -12.17 15.57 -12.21
CA PHE A 72 -13.51 15.15 -12.61
C PHE A 72 -14.61 16.13 -12.19
N VAL A 73 -14.39 16.86 -11.09
CA VAL A 73 -15.34 17.85 -10.55
C VAL A 73 -14.81 19.28 -10.64
N ARG A 74 -13.70 19.50 -11.37
CA ARG A 74 -13.04 20.80 -11.42
C ARG A 74 -13.81 21.73 -12.37
N PRO A 75 -14.17 22.95 -11.94
CA PRO A 75 -14.72 23.97 -12.82
C PRO A 75 -13.74 24.29 -13.97
N TYR A 76 -14.28 24.53 -15.17
CA TYR A 76 -13.46 24.85 -16.35
C TYR A 76 -12.61 26.12 -16.13
N ILE A 77 -13.20 27.13 -15.49
CA ILE A 77 -12.56 28.41 -15.22
C ILE A 77 -12.27 28.52 -13.73
N SER A 78 -11.01 28.81 -13.39
CA SER A 78 -10.56 29.03 -12.01
C SER A 78 -10.02 30.45 -11.88
N MET A 79 -10.85 31.38 -11.40
CA MET A 79 -10.40 32.74 -11.06
C MET A 79 -9.79 32.75 -9.66
N ARG A 80 -8.56 33.26 -9.52
CA ARG A 80 -7.96 33.57 -8.21
C ARG A 80 -8.05 35.06 -7.98
N SER A 81 -8.70 35.47 -6.89
CA SER A 81 -8.70 36.88 -6.47
C SER A 81 -7.35 37.21 -5.83
N TYR A 82 -6.73 38.31 -6.24
CA TYR A 82 -5.58 38.85 -5.50
C TYR A 82 -6.13 39.49 -4.21
N ALA A 83 -5.75 38.93 -3.06
CA ALA A 83 -5.87 39.65 -1.79
C ALA A 83 -4.86 40.79 -1.84
N ALA A 84 -5.27 41.93 -2.42
CA ALA A 84 -4.46 43.12 -2.45
C ALA A 84 -4.11 43.48 -1.01
N LEU A 85 -2.81 43.52 -0.70
CA LEU A 85 -2.27 44.01 0.56
C LEU A 85 -2.79 45.45 0.71
N LYS A 86 -3.76 45.64 1.62
CA LYS A 86 -4.34 46.94 1.90
C LYS A 86 -3.22 47.80 2.50
N ARG A 87 -2.69 48.72 1.70
CA ARG A 87 -1.62 49.64 2.08
C ARG A 87 -2.15 50.74 2.99
#